data_AF-A0A0V0V520-F1
#
_entry.id   AF-A0A0V0V520-F1
#
_cell.length_a   1.000
_cell.length_b   1.000
_cell.length_c   1.000
_cell.angle_alpha   90.00
_cell.angle_beta   90.00
_cell.angle_gamma   90.00
#
_symmetry.space_group_name_H-M   'P 1'
#
loop_
_entity.id
_entity.type
_entity.pdbx_description
1 polymer ?
#
loop_
_entity_poly.entity_id
_entity_poly.type
_entity_poly.pdbx_seq_one_letter_code
_entity_poly.pdbx_strand_id
1 'polypeptide(L)'
;MTVYIYETKRTSLKCLSFTMEEEEQVTSRKRKAKRRTESWELSYRTKPDAAADREKNRRYRFLATKGVVTLFNAIRERQQKTSKKLEEAKTTRSKEKVIHELKKDEFFESLQNSDIVNPVKASGKQKDKAEMTSKWEVLRDDFLVNSNFNNLKDWDKKK
;
A
#
# COMPACT_ATOMS: atom_id res chain seq x y z
N MET A 1 -70.87 1.05 -15.77
CA MET A 1 -69.78 1.81 -16.43
C MET A 1 -69.07 2.77 -15.47
N THR A 2 -69.78 3.47 -14.59
CA THR A 2 -69.22 4.42 -13.60
C THR A 2 -68.29 3.79 -12.55
N VAL A 3 -68.61 2.58 -12.06
CA VAL A 3 -67.78 1.86 -11.06
C VAL A 3 -66.39 1.51 -11.61
N TYR A 4 -66.31 1.06 -12.85
CA TYR A 4 -65.03 0.76 -13.51
C TYR A 4 -64.16 2.01 -13.68
N ILE A 5 -64.77 3.15 -14.01
CA ILE A 5 -64.04 4.43 -14.14
C ILE A 5 -63.45 4.84 -12.77
N TYR A 6 -64.18 4.62 -11.68
CA TYR A 6 -63.71 4.94 -10.33
C TYR A 6 -62.52 4.06 -9.92
N GLU A 7 -62.60 2.74 -10.15
CA GLU A 7 -61.52 1.82 -9.78
C GLU A 7 -60.26 2.05 -10.63
N THR A 8 -60.41 2.38 -11.91
CA THR A 8 -59.28 2.78 -12.78
C THR A 8 -58.63 4.08 -12.31
N LYS A 9 -59.41 5.07 -11.87
CA LYS A 9 -58.87 6.31 -11.29
C LYS A 9 -58.16 6.06 -9.96
N ARG A 10 -58.73 5.21 -9.10
CA ARG A 10 -58.14 4.85 -7.80
C ARG A 10 -56.82 4.09 -7.95
N THR A 11 -56.77 3.11 -8.85
CA THR A 11 -55.55 2.35 -9.16
C THR A 11 -54.47 3.23 -9.80
N SER A 12 -54.86 4.12 -10.72
CA SER A 12 -53.94 5.12 -11.32
C SER A 12 -53.37 6.08 -10.27
N LEU A 13 -54.20 6.61 -9.36
CA LEU A 13 -53.75 7.46 -8.26
C LEU A 13 -52.81 6.73 -7.29
N LYS A 14 -53.10 5.45 -6.98
CA LYS A 14 -52.24 4.61 -6.13
C LYS A 14 -50.89 4.30 -6.79
N CYS A 15 -50.88 4.06 -8.10
CA CYS A 15 -49.65 3.89 -8.87
C CYS A 15 -48.83 5.19 -8.86
N LEU A 16 -49.47 6.34 -9.04
CA LEU A 16 -48.81 7.65 -9.01
C LEU A 16 -48.17 7.95 -7.64
N SER A 17 -48.90 7.72 -6.54
CA SER A 17 -48.33 7.89 -5.19
C SER A 17 -47.16 6.93 -4.92
N PHE A 18 -47.26 5.69 -5.39
CA PHE A 18 -46.20 4.70 -5.26
C PHE A 18 -44.94 5.10 -6.04
N THR A 19 -45.09 5.60 -7.27
CA THR A 19 -43.95 6.10 -8.07
C THR A 19 -43.27 7.31 -7.43
N MET A 20 -44.03 8.24 -6.84
CA MET A 20 -43.47 9.40 -6.13
C MET A 20 -42.67 8.98 -4.88
N GLU A 21 -43.18 7.99 -4.14
CA GLU A 21 -42.52 7.47 -2.93
C GLU A 21 -41.23 6.69 -3.27
N GLU A 22 -41.23 5.93 -4.37
CA GLU A 22 -40.01 5.29 -4.90
C GLU A 22 -38.95 6.31 -5.34
N GLU A 23 -39.34 7.39 -6.02
CA GLU A 23 -38.40 8.45 -6.41
C GLU A 23 -37.82 9.18 -5.20
N GLU A 24 -38.62 9.44 -4.16
CA GLU A 24 -38.13 10.01 -2.91
C GLU A 24 -37.18 9.06 -2.16
N GLN A 25 -37.47 7.75 -2.16
CA GLN A 25 -36.56 6.75 -1.60
C GLN A 25 -35.25 6.63 -2.40
N VAL A 26 -35.30 6.68 -3.73
CA VAL A 26 -34.10 6.64 -4.59
C VAL A 26 -33.24 7.89 -4.39
N THR A 27 -33.85 9.08 -4.31
CA THR A 27 -33.11 10.33 -4.08
C THR A 27 -32.53 10.40 -2.67
N SER A 28 -33.24 9.92 -1.65
CA SER A 28 -32.72 9.86 -0.28
C SER A 28 -31.56 8.86 -0.14
N ARG A 29 -31.62 7.69 -0.80
CA ARG A 29 -30.52 6.71 -0.87
C ARG A 29 -29.31 7.29 -1.60
N LYS A 30 -29.50 7.97 -2.74
CA LYS A 30 -28.42 8.67 -3.46
C LYS A 30 -27.75 9.76 -2.61
N ARG A 31 -28.54 10.55 -1.85
CA ARG A 31 -28.02 11.57 -0.92
C ARG A 31 -27.20 10.96 0.22
N LYS A 32 -27.65 9.83 0.80
CA LYS A 32 -26.91 9.11 1.86
C LYS A 32 -25.60 8.52 1.32
N ALA A 33 -25.62 7.91 0.13
CA ALA A 33 -24.43 7.39 -0.53
C ALA A 33 -23.42 8.52 -0.83
N LYS A 34 -23.88 9.65 -1.37
CA LYS A 34 -23.04 10.83 -1.63
C LYS A 34 -22.40 11.37 -0.35
N ARG A 35 -23.15 11.50 0.75
CA ARG A 35 -22.62 11.93 2.05
C ARG A 35 -21.57 10.96 2.60
N ARG A 36 -21.77 9.66 2.43
CA ARG A 36 -20.79 8.64 2.81
C ARG A 36 -19.52 8.74 1.95
N THR A 37 -19.68 9.05 0.66
CA THR A 37 -18.57 9.29 -0.27
C THR A 37 -17.78 10.54 0.14
N GLU A 38 -18.46 11.66 0.33
CA GLU A 38 -17.85 12.92 0.76
C GLU A 38 -17.15 12.78 2.11
N SER A 39 -17.70 12.02 3.06
CA SER A 39 -17.09 11.78 4.36
C SER A 39 -15.76 11.02 4.28
N TRP A 40 -15.60 10.05 3.36
CA TRP A 40 -14.32 9.36 3.19
C TRP A 40 -13.32 10.20 2.39
N GLU A 41 -13.80 10.99 1.42
CA GLU A 41 -12.92 11.88 0.65
C GLU A 41 -12.36 13.01 1.52
N LEU A 42 -13.15 13.52 2.47
CA LEU A 42 -12.69 14.53 3.42
C LEU A 42 -11.81 13.95 4.54
N SER A 43 -11.88 12.65 4.84
CA SER A 43 -11.10 12.06 5.94
C SER A 43 -9.58 12.08 5.70
N TYR A 44 -9.14 12.13 4.44
CA TYR A 44 -7.72 12.17 4.07
C TYR A 44 -7.24 13.56 3.62
N ARG A 45 -8.12 14.55 3.57
CA ARG A 45 -7.77 15.92 3.14
C ARG A 45 -7.56 16.82 4.36
N THR A 46 -6.47 16.57 5.09
CA THR A 46 -5.96 17.53 6.08
C THR A 46 -4.93 18.43 5.42
N LYS A 47 -5.04 19.76 5.65
CA LYS A 47 -4.01 20.68 5.17
C LYS A 47 -2.73 20.40 5.96
N PRO A 48 -1.58 20.17 5.29
CA PRO A 48 -0.32 19.97 5.99
C PRO A 48 0.01 21.23 6.79
N ASP A 49 0.28 21.05 8.09
CA ASP A 49 0.65 22.15 8.97
C ASP A 49 2.17 22.26 9.06
N ALA A 50 2.70 23.43 8.71
CA ALA A 50 4.13 23.69 8.69
C ALA A 50 4.77 23.62 10.08
N ALA A 51 4.01 23.89 11.15
CA ALA A 51 4.50 23.81 12.52
C ALA A 51 4.48 22.36 13.04
N ALA A 52 3.33 21.68 12.98
CA ALA A 52 3.18 20.32 13.48
C ALA A 52 4.02 19.27 12.72
N ASP A 53 4.17 19.41 11.40
CA ASP A 53 4.93 18.45 10.60
C ASP A 53 6.41 18.81 10.42
N ARG A 54 6.89 19.90 11.06
CA ARG A 54 8.27 20.39 10.93
C ARG A 54 9.31 19.32 11.22
N GLU A 55 9.15 18.58 12.33
CA GLU A 55 10.10 17.56 12.75
C GLU A 55 10.04 16.31 11.85
N LYS A 56 8.84 15.90 11.40
CA LYS A 56 8.70 14.80 10.44
C LYS A 56 9.37 15.15 9.11
N ASN A 57 9.12 16.35 8.60
CA ASN A 57 9.71 16.84 7.36
C ASN A 57 11.24 16.94 7.47
N ARG A 58 11.76 17.36 8.63
CA ARG A 58 13.20 17.34 8.91
C ARG A 58 13.76 15.92 8.84
N ARG A 59 13.10 14.94 9.45
CA ARG A 59 13.50 13.52 9.39
C ARG A 59 13.45 12.96 7.98
N TYR A 60 12.42 13.28 7.18
CA TYR A 60 12.34 12.84 5.80
C TYR A 60 13.44 13.43 4.93
N ARG A 61 13.74 14.72 5.08
CA ARG A 61 14.88 15.35 4.42
C ARG A 61 16.19 14.69 4.81
N PHE A 62 16.38 14.45 6.11
CA PHE A 62 17.56 13.76 6.61
C PHE A 62 17.68 12.35 6.02
N LEU A 63 16.61 11.56 5.99
CA LEU A 63 16.64 10.20 5.44
C LEU A 63 16.90 10.20 3.92
N ALA A 64 16.26 11.10 3.17
CA ALA A 64 16.46 11.25 1.74
C ALA A 64 17.92 11.63 1.41
N THR A 65 18.47 12.63 2.12
CA THR A 65 19.87 13.04 1.95
C THR A 65 20.85 11.95 2.37
N LYS A 66 20.60 11.29 3.51
CA LYS A 66 21.42 10.17 4.00
C LYS A 66 21.47 9.04 2.97
N GLY A 67 20.32 8.64 2.41
CA GLY A 67 20.26 7.59 1.40
C GLY A 67 21.09 7.92 0.16
N VAL A 68 20.91 9.13 -0.38
CA VAL A 68 21.63 9.59 -1.57
C VAL A 68 23.14 9.69 -1.32
N VAL A 69 23.55 10.29 -0.20
CA VAL A 69 24.98 10.42 0.17
C VAL A 69 25.62 9.05 0.36
N THR A 70 24.93 8.12 1.03
CA THR A 70 25.42 6.76 1.25
C THR A 70 25.65 6.03 -0.08
N LEU A 71 24.70 6.18 -1.01
CA LEU A 71 24.82 5.57 -2.35
C LEU A 71 26.02 6.14 -3.12
N PHE A 72 26.19 7.46 -3.16
CA PHE A 72 27.31 8.07 -3.88
C PHE A 72 28.66 7.75 -3.27
N ASN A 73 28.75 7.69 -1.94
CA ASN A 73 29.97 7.26 -1.26
C ASN A 73 30.33 5.81 -1.62
N ALA A 74 29.34 4.90 -1.59
CA ALA A 74 29.55 3.50 -1.96
C ALA A 74 29.94 3.34 -3.45
N ILE A 75 29.33 4.10 -4.35
CA ILE A 75 29.70 4.13 -5.77
C ILE A 75 31.14 4.60 -5.94
N ARG A 76 31.52 5.69 -5.27
CA ARG A 76 32.87 6.25 -5.32
C ARG A 76 33.92 5.24 -4.85
N GLU A 77 33.68 4.57 -3.72
CA GLU A 77 34.58 3.54 -3.20
C GLU A 77 34.72 2.37 -4.18
N ARG A 78 33.62 1.90 -4.76
CA ARG A 78 33.65 0.82 -5.76
C ARG A 78 34.47 1.24 -6.98
N GLN A 79 34.21 2.42 -7.54
CA GLN A 79 34.94 2.94 -8.70
C GLN A 79 36.45 3.04 -8.41
N GLN A 80 36.84 3.52 -7.23
CA GLN A 80 38.24 3.57 -6.83
C GLN A 80 38.87 2.19 -6.69
N LYS A 81 38.18 1.22 -6.08
CA LYS A 81 38.65 -0.18 -5.98
C LYS A 81 38.81 -0.81 -7.36
N THR A 82 37.84 -0.62 -8.25
CA THR A 82 37.90 -1.12 -9.63
C THR A 82 39.03 -0.48 -10.42
N SER A 83 39.22 0.84 -10.30
CA SER A 83 40.36 1.55 -10.90
C SER A 83 41.69 0.97 -10.44
N LYS A 84 41.89 0.78 -9.13
CA LYS A 84 43.11 0.15 -8.59
C LYS A 84 43.34 -1.26 -9.13
N LYS A 85 42.30 -2.11 -9.13
CA LYS A 85 42.38 -3.47 -9.71
C LYS A 85 42.74 -3.46 -11.20
N LEU A 86 42.28 -2.46 -11.95
CA LEU A 86 42.57 -2.32 -13.37
C LEU A 86 44.03 -1.89 -13.63
N GLU A 87 44.58 -1.01 -12.79
CA GLU A 87 45.98 -0.60 -12.82
C GLU A 87 46.93 -1.75 -12.43
N GLU A 88 46.54 -2.54 -11.42
CA GLU A 88 47.31 -3.72 -10.99
C GLU A 88 47.28 -4.86 -12.03
N ALA A 89 46.20 -4.95 -12.82
CA ALA A 89 46.05 -5.94 -13.88
C ALA A 89 46.92 -5.57 -15.10
N LYS A 90 48.06 -6.26 -15.27
CA LYS A 90 49.00 -5.99 -16.37
C LYS A 90 48.57 -6.55 -17.73
N THR A 91 47.77 -7.62 -17.77
CA THR A 91 47.37 -8.30 -19.01
C THR A 91 45.95 -7.92 -19.43
N THR A 92 45.69 -7.86 -20.75
CA THR A 92 44.35 -7.62 -21.32
C THR A 92 43.30 -8.58 -20.75
N ARG A 93 43.62 -9.89 -20.73
CA ARG A 93 42.78 -10.94 -20.14
C ARG A 93 42.48 -10.73 -18.65
N SER A 94 43.42 -10.20 -17.86
CA SER A 94 43.16 -9.92 -16.44
C SER A 94 42.25 -8.70 -16.26
N LYS A 95 42.36 -7.69 -17.13
CA LYS A 95 41.45 -6.53 -17.13
C LYS A 95 40.02 -6.94 -17.48
N GLU A 96 39.84 -7.82 -18.46
CA GLU A 96 38.54 -8.38 -18.83
C GLU A 96 37.87 -9.15 -17.68
N LYS A 97 38.64 -9.92 -16.90
CA LYS A 97 38.13 -10.60 -15.71
C LYS A 97 37.64 -9.61 -14.65
N VAL A 98 38.41 -8.56 -14.37
CA VAL A 98 38.02 -7.51 -13.43
C VAL A 98 36.72 -6.83 -13.87
N ILE A 99 36.53 -6.62 -15.18
CA ILE A 99 35.28 -6.05 -15.72
C ILE A 99 34.11 -7.04 -15.57
N HIS A 100 34.32 -8.32 -15.84
CA HIS A 100 33.29 -9.35 -15.71
C HIS A 100 32.88 -9.63 -14.24
N GLU A 101 33.79 -9.40 -13.30
CA GLU A 101 33.51 -9.43 -11.86
C GLU A 101 32.60 -8.28 -11.40
N LEU A 102 32.38 -7.24 -12.21
CA LEU A 102 31.49 -6.12 -11.86
C LEU A 102 30.01 -6.51 -11.97
N LYS A 103 29.53 -7.38 -11.07
CA LYS A 103 28.12 -7.72 -10.99
C LYS A 103 27.33 -6.68 -10.21
N LYS A 104 26.07 -6.46 -10.60
CA LYS A 104 25.15 -5.57 -9.89
C LYS A 104 24.86 -6.10 -8.48
N ASP A 105 24.67 -7.40 -8.36
CA ASP A 105 24.19 -8.05 -7.14
C ASP A 105 25.21 -7.96 -5.99
N GLU A 106 26.51 -8.17 -6.28
CA GLU A 106 27.60 -8.03 -5.30
C GLU A 106 27.65 -6.63 -4.67
N PHE A 107 27.34 -5.59 -5.45
CA PHE A 107 27.28 -4.22 -4.93
C PHE A 107 26.08 -3.99 -4.01
N PHE A 108 24.92 -4.55 -4.34
CA PHE A 108 23.75 -4.47 -3.47
C PHE A 108 23.94 -5.26 -2.18
N GLU A 109 24.58 -6.43 -2.23
CA GLU A 109 24.94 -7.21 -1.03
C GLU A 109 25.89 -6.42 -0.11
N SER A 110 26.94 -5.82 -0.68
CA SER A 110 27.86 -4.96 0.08
C SER A 110 27.16 -3.74 0.69
N LEU A 111 26.16 -3.17 0.02
CA LEU A 111 25.40 -2.01 0.51
C LEU A 111 24.39 -2.39 1.59
N GLN A 112 23.69 -3.52 1.44
CA GLN A 112 22.70 -4.01 2.41
C GLN A 112 23.31 -4.51 3.72
N ASN A 113 24.56 -4.98 3.66
CA ASN A 113 25.35 -5.39 4.82
C ASN A 113 26.06 -4.21 5.50
N SER A 114 26.03 -3.01 4.90
CA SER A 114 26.55 -1.81 5.57
C SER A 114 25.58 -1.35 6.65
N ASP A 115 26.10 -1.10 7.86
CA ASP A 115 25.34 -0.67 9.05
C ASP A 115 24.56 0.65 8.83
N ILE A 116 24.85 1.35 7.74
CA ILE A 116 24.25 2.63 7.37
C ILE A 116 22.80 2.47 6.90
N VAL A 117 22.47 1.34 6.27
CA VAL A 117 21.15 1.08 5.65
C VAL A 117 20.21 0.28 6.58
N ASN A 118 20.75 -0.51 7.50
CA ASN A 118 19.97 -1.33 8.43
C ASN A 118 20.36 -1.07 9.89
N PRO A 119 19.77 -0.08 10.58
CA PRO A 119 19.93 0.04 12.03
C PRO A 119 19.31 -1.16 12.80
N VAL A 120 18.46 -1.95 12.13
CA VAL A 120 17.72 -3.08 12.75
C VAL A 120 18.57 -4.34 12.90
N LYS A 121 19.66 -4.52 12.13
CA LYS A 121 20.47 -5.75 12.19
C LYS A 121 21.59 -5.71 13.23
N ALA A 122 21.94 -4.52 13.75
CA ALA A 122 23.00 -4.36 14.75
C ALA A 122 22.55 -4.72 16.19
N SER A 123 21.24 -4.84 16.43
CA SER A 123 20.70 -5.29 17.72
C SER A 123 20.00 -6.64 17.59
N GLY A 124 20.71 -7.72 17.88
CA GLY A 124 20.09 -8.97 18.34
C GLY A 124 19.51 -9.88 17.26
N LYS A 125 20.13 -11.06 17.14
CA LYS A 125 19.47 -12.26 16.63
C LYS A 125 18.28 -12.63 17.54
N GLN A 126 17.23 -13.20 16.92
CA GLN A 126 16.14 -14.00 17.53
C GLN A 126 15.07 -13.29 18.38
N LYS A 127 14.01 -12.90 17.69
CA LYS A 127 12.58 -12.79 18.05
C LYS A 127 12.10 -11.71 17.07
N ASP A 128 11.27 -12.01 16.07
CA ASP A 128 9.86 -11.67 16.16
C ASP A 128 9.13 -12.34 14.98
N LYS A 129 8.73 -13.60 15.17
CA LYS A 129 7.69 -14.22 14.34
C LYS A 129 6.29 -14.01 14.95
N ALA A 130 6.20 -13.32 16.09
CA ALA A 130 4.98 -13.12 16.86
C ALA A 130 4.47 -11.66 16.92
N GLU A 131 5.29 -10.66 16.55
CA GLU A 131 4.92 -9.23 16.63
C GLU A 131 4.48 -8.58 15.30
N MET A 132 4.51 -9.31 14.17
CA MET A 132 3.87 -8.87 12.91
C MET A 132 2.33 -8.94 12.95
N THR A 133 1.73 -9.14 14.13
CA THR A 133 0.30 -9.37 14.35
C THR A 133 -0.55 -8.11 14.42
N SER A 134 0.01 -6.89 14.37
CA SER A 134 -0.83 -5.70 14.64
C SER A 134 -0.79 -4.58 13.61
N LYS A 135 0.08 -4.62 12.58
CA LYS A 135 0.14 -3.53 11.58
C LYS A 135 -0.09 -3.96 10.14
N TRP A 136 0.06 -5.25 9.83
CA TRP A 136 -0.01 -5.77 8.46
C TRP A 136 -0.84 -7.04 8.34
N GLU A 137 -1.83 -7.23 9.22
CA GLU A 137 -2.66 -8.45 9.22
C GLU A 137 -3.40 -8.70 7.89
N VAL A 138 -3.76 -7.63 7.17
CA VAL A 138 -4.43 -7.69 5.86
C VAL A 138 -3.54 -8.28 4.75
N LEU A 139 -2.22 -8.24 4.93
CA LEU A 139 -1.25 -8.75 3.95
C LEU A 139 -0.80 -10.19 4.27
N ARG A 140 -1.41 -10.85 5.27
CA ARG A 140 -1.10 -12.25 5.55
C ARG A 140 -1.77 -13.15 4.51
N ASP A 141 -1.01 -14.14 4.03
CA ASP A 141 -1.51 -15.17 3.12
C ASP A 141 -2.70 -15.94 3.73
N ASP A 142 -2.77 -16.00 5.06
CA ASP A 142 -3.84 -16.66 5.82
C ASP A 142 -5.09 -15.78 6.05
N PHE A 143 -5.06 -14.49 5.68
CA PHE A 143 -6.17 -13.54 5.94
C PHE A 143 -7.45 -13.92 5.19
N LEU A 144 -7.33 -14.51 4.00
CA LEU A 144 -8.47 -14.99 3.21
C LEU A 144 -8.90 -16.42 3.59
N VAL A 145 -8.03 -17.17 4.27
CA VAL A 145 -8.21 -18.60 4.53
C VAL A 145 -8.80 -18.85 5.93
N ASN A 146 -8.60 -17.93 6.88
CA ASN A 146 -9.04 -18.16 8.26
C ASN A 146 -10.42 -17.54 8.57
N SER A 147 -11.28 -18.37 9.16
CA SER A 147 -12.48 -18.09 9.97
C SER A 147 -13.88 -17.99 9.35
N ASN A 148 -14.09 -18.03 8.02
CA ASN A 148 -15.47 -18.07 7.47
C ASN A 148 -15.76 -19.07 6.33
N PHE A 149 -14.75 -19.70 5.71
CA PHE A 149 -15.00 -20.64 4.60
C PHE A 149 -15.43 -22.05 5.04
N ASN A 150 -15.14 -22.48 6.27
CA ASN A 150 -15.64 -23.76 6.81
C ASN A 150 -17.07 -23.68 7.39
N ASN A 151 -17.61 -22.47 7.61
CA ASN A 151 -18.99 -22.26 8.09
C ASN A 151 -20.02 -22.17 6.95
N LEU A 152 -19.59 -22.36 5.69
CA LEU A 152 -20.46 -22.40 4.51
C LEU A 152 -20.69 -23.84 4.02
N LYS A 153 -20.68 -24.84 4.93
CA LYS A 153 -20.87 -26.26 4.58
C LYS A 153 -22.32 -26.75 4.76
N ASP A 154 -23.18 -25.97 5.43
CA ASP A 154 -24.58 -26.33 5.72
C ASP A 154 -25.61 -25.26 5.27
N TRP A 155 -25.25 -24.39 4.33
CA TRP A 155 -26.09 -23.26 3.92
C TRP A 155 -27.35 -23.63 3.12
N ASP A 156 -27.57 -24.91 2.82
CA ASP A 156 -28.72 -25.42 2.03
C ASP A 156 -29.49 -26.57 2.73
N LYS A 157 -29.41 -26.68 4.06
CA LYS A 157 -30.17 -27.70 4.82
C LYS A 157 -31.44 -27.12 5.44
N LYS A 158 -32.42 -26.80 4.58
CA LYS A 158 -33.86 -26.80 4.91
C LYS A 158 -34.67 -27.34 3.74
N LYS A 159 -35.17 -28.56 3.88
CA LYS A 159 -36.38 -29.08 3.25
C LYS A 159 -37.32 -29.52 4.35
#